data_AF-A0A1F7FCW7-F1
#
_entry.id   AF-A0A1F7FCW7-F1
#
_cell.length_a   1.000
_cell.length_b   1.000
_cell.length_c   1.000
_cell.angle_alpha   90.00
_cell.angle_beta   90.00
_cell.angle_gamma   90.00
#
_symmetry.space_group_name_H-M   'P 1'
#
loop_
_entity.id
_entity.type
_entity.pdbx_description
1 polymer ?
#
loop_
_entity_poly.entity_id
_entity_poly.type
_entity_poly.pdbx_seq_one_letter_code
_entity_poly.pdbx_strand_id
1 'polypeptide(L)' 'MYQHFVKYRKNYKGVIISNSNLKEEDVKLLKTMINKGIPQYKIAKMFCVSATQIKRITRGENWSHVEPKIVIKK' A
#
# COMPACT_ATOMS: atom_id res chain seq x y z
N MET A 1 3.63 -1.66 19.44
CA MET A 1 2.66 -2.56 18.78
C MET A 1 1.38 -1.77 18.60
N TYR A 2 1.23 -1.07 17.48
CA TYR A 2 0.10 -0.17 17.28
C TYR A 2 -1.10 -0.94 16.71
N GLN A 3 -2.12 -1.11 17.55
CA GLN A 3 -3.43 -1.67 17.20
C GLN A 3 -4.23 -0.61 16.43
N HIS A 4 -4.27 -0.72 15.09
CA HIS A 4 -5.20 0.08 14.30
C HIS A 4 -6.57 -0.63 14.27
N PHE A 5 -7.53 -0.11 15.05
CA PHE A 5 -8.90 -0.60 15.12
C PHE A 5 -9.61 -0.45 13.75
N VAL A 6 -9.83 -1.55 13.04
CA VAL A 6 -10.54 -1.55 11.76
C VAL A 6 -12.05 -1.70 11.99
N LYS A 7 -12.80 -0.62 11.86
CA LYS A 7 -14.26 -0.70 11.67
C LYS A 7 -14.54 -1.29 10.28
N TYR A 8 -15.02 -2.52 10.23
CA TYR A 8 -15.46 -3.18 9.00
C TYR A 8 -16.70 -2.46 8.43
N ARG A 9 -16.55 -1.77 7.30
CA ARG A 9 -17.67 -1.20 6.55
C ARG A 9 -18.16 -2.24 5.53
N LYS A 10 -19.38 -2.79 5.72
CA LYS A 10 -20.04 -3.68 4.75
C LYS A 10 -20.27 -2.96 3.42
N ASN A 11 -20.05 -3.64 2.29
CA ASN A 11 -20.43 -3.17 0.95
C ASN A 11 -21.12 -4.26 0.11
N TYR A 12 -21.91 -3.79 -0.85
CA TYR A 12 -23.16 -4.34 -1.41
C TYR A 12 -23.03 -5.29 -2.62
N LYS A 13 -21.86 -5.91 -2.86
CA LYS A 13 -21.63 -6.71 -4.10
C LYS A 13 -20.95 -8.08 -3.93
N GLY A 14 -20.82 -8.62 -2.72
CA GLY A 14 -20.38 -10.01 -2.52
C GLY A 14 -18.94 -10.35 -2.97
N VAL A 15 -18.18 -9.38 -3.48
CA VAL A 15 -16.75 -9.54 -3.78
C VAL A 15 -15.98 -9.36 -2.48
N ILE A 16 -15.13 -10.34 -2.14
CA ILE A 16 -14.26 -10.28 -0.98
C ILE A 16 -13.25 -9.13 -1.20
N ILE A 17 -13.57 -7.95 -0.69
CA ILE A 17 -12.63 -6.83 -0.65
C ILE A 17 -11.59 -7.21 0.40
N SER A 18 -10.38 -7.57 -0.04
CA SER A 18 -9.25 -7.74 0.85
C SER A 18 -9.02 -6.41 1.56
N ASN A 19 -9.41 -6.37 2.83
CA ASN A 19 -9.58 -5.18 3.66
C ASN A 19 -8.21 -4.56 4.05
N SER A 20 -7.41 -4.17 3.07
CA SER A 20 -6.15 -3.50 3.33
C SER A 20 -6.46 -2.08 3.77
N ASN A 21 -6.15 -1.73 5.01
CA ASN A 21 -6.25 -0.37 5.56
C ASN A 21 -5.40 0.69 4.82
N LEU A 22 -4.83 0.37 3.65
CA LEU A 22 -4.04 1.28 2.84
C LEU A 22 -4.93 2.33 2.19
N LYS A 23 -4.65 3.58 2.48
CA LYS A 23 -5.19 4.73 1.75
C LYS A 23 -4.30 5.03 0.54
N GLU A 24 -4.82 5.82 -0.41
CA GLU A 24 -4.04 6.30 -1.56
C GLU A 24 -2.75 7.01 -1.12
N GLU A 25 -2.80 7.76 -0.03
CA GLU A 25 -1.64 8.42 0.56
C GLU A 25 -0.56 7.43 1.01
N ASP A 26 -0.97 6.32 1.64
CA ASP A 26 -0.07 5.24 2.07
C ASP A 26 0.57 4.56 0.86
N VAL A 27 -0.23 4.31 -0.19
CA VAL A 27 0.26 3.71 -1.44
C VAL A 27 1.23 4.64 -2.15
N LYS A 28 0.96 5.95 -2.15
CA LYS A 28 1.85 6.97 -2.71
C LYS A 28 3.18 7.03 -1.96
N LEU A 29 3.14 7.00 -0.63
CA LEU A 29 4.32 6.95 0.22
C LEU A 29 5.10 5.65 -0.02
N LEU A 30 4.42 4.51 -0.04
CA LEU A 30 5.00 3.20 -0.33
C LEU A 30 5.75 3.19 -1.67
N LYS A 31 5.12 3.65 -2.76
CA LYS A 31 5.77 3.72 -4.08
C LYS A 31 6.98 4.68 -4.05
N THR A 32 6.87 5.79 -3.33
CA THR A 32 7.98 6.73 -3.14
C THR A 32 9.16 6.09 -2.39
N MET A 33 8.89 5.29 -1.35
CA MET A 33 9.91 4.56 -0.59
C MET A 33 10.61 3.50 -1.44
N ILE A 34 9.87 2.82 -2.31
CA ILE A 34 10.44 1.87 -3.27
C ILE A 34 11.37 2.59 -4.26
N ASN A 35 10.94 3.73 -4.81
CA ASN A 35 11.77 4.56 -5.68
C ASN A 35 13.03 5.10 -4.98
N LYS A 36 12.97 5.31 -3.66
CA LYS A 36 14.14 5.65 -2.84
C LYS A 36 15.09 4.48 -2.58
N GLY A 37 14.78 3.27 -3.07
CA GLY A 37 15.59 2.06 -2.88
C GLY A 37 15.39 1.37 -1.54
N ILE A 38 14.31 1.69 -0.80
CA ILE A 38 14.03 1.01 0.48
C ILE A 38 13.57 -0.43 0.18
N PRO A 39 14.16 -1.46 0.84
CA PRO A 39 13.77 -2.84 0.62
C PRO A 39 12.30 -3.11 0.93
N GLN A 40 11.62 -3.83 0.03
CA GLN A 40 10.18 -4.12 0.13
C GLN A 40 9.79 -4.82 1.45
N TYR A 41 10.66 -5.67 2.02
CA TYR A 41 10.37 -6.33 3.30
C TYR A 41 10.30 -5.34 4.48
N LYS A 42 11.08 -4.24 4.45
CA LYS A 42 11.01 -3.19 5.48
C LYS A 42 9.71 -2.42 5.34
N ILE A 43 9.34 -2.09 4.12
CA ILE A 43 8.08 -1.42 3.79
C ILE A 43 6.88 -2.28 4.21
N ALA A 44 6.92 -3.59 3.94
CA ALA A 44 5.90 -4.55 4.36
C ALA A 44 5.67 -4.51 5.89
N LYS A 45 6.77 -4.51 6.66
CA LYS A 45 6.71 -4.40 8.12
C LYS A 45 6.17 -3.04 8.58
N MET A 46 6.55 -1.95 7.93
CA MET A 46 6.09 -0.59 8.28
C MET A 46 4.59 -0.40 8.06
N PHE A 47 4.07 -0.93 6.96
CA PHE A 47 2.65 -0.80 6.59
C PHE A 47 1.81 -1.99 7.04
N CYS A 48 2.39 -2.95 7.79
CA CYS A 48 1.74 -4.19 8.22
C CYS A 48 1.02 -4.95 7.09
N VAL A 49 1.68 -5.02 5.92
CA VAL A 49 1.13 -5.64 4.71
C VAL A 49 2.01 -6.77 4.23
N SER A 50 1.43 -7.72 3.50
CA SER A 50 2.23 -8.83 2.96
C SER A 50 3.16 -8.36 1.85
N ALA A 51 4.34 -8.98 1.73
CA ALA A 51 5.25 -8.71 0.62
C ALA A 51 4.60 -8.97 -0.75
N THR A 52 3.71 -9.97 -0.83
CA THR A 52 2.90 -10.24 -2.01
C THR A 52 2.00 -9.05 -2.36
N GLN A 53 1.36 -8.42 -1.37
CA GLN A 53 0.54 -7.23 -1.59
C GLN A 53 1.37 -6.06 -2.12
N ILE A 54 2.59 -5.86 -1.60
CA ILE A 54 3.51 -4.85 -2.13
C ILE A 54 3.83 -5.14 -3.61
N LYS A 55 4.14 -6.39 -3.97
CA LYS A 55 4.40 -6.76 -5.36
C LYS A 55 3.21 -6.45 -6.28
N ARG A 56 1.98 -6.72 -5.84
CA ARG A 56 0.77 -6.37 -6.60
C ARG A 56 0.59 -4.86 -6.76
N ILE A 57 0.86 -4.09 -5.70
CA ILE A 57 0.84 -2.62 -5.72
C ILE A 57 1.88 -2.08 -6.71
N THR A 58 3.10 -2.62 -6.69
CA THR A 58 4.19 -2.19 -7.60
C THR A 58 3.90 -2.54 -9.06
N ARG A 59 3.26 -3.68 -9.32
CA ARG A 59 2.87 -4.11 -10.67
C ARG A 59 1.66 -3.36 -11.22
N GLY A 60 0.94 -2.63 -10.37
CA GLY A 60 -0.24 -1.89 -10.78
C GLY A 60 -1.51 -2.73 -10.93
N GLU A 61 -1.57 -3.94 -10.34
CA GLU A 61 -2.75 -4.82 -10.45
C GLU A 61 -4.03 -4.21 -9.86
N ASN A 62 -3.92 -3.39 -8.81
CA ASN A 62 -5.06 -2.72 -8.15
C ASN A 62 -4.85 -1.21 -7.91
N TRP A 63 -3.60 -0.73 -7.97
CA TRP A 63 -3.23 0.65 -7.62
C TRP A 63 -2.44 1.34 -8.73
N SER A 64 -2.74 1.01 -9.99
CA SER A 64 -2.09 1.62 -11.16
C SER A 64 -2.28 3.13 -11.20
N HIS A 65 -3.45 3.63 -10.79
CA HIS A 65 -3.80 5.06 -10.79
C HIS A 65 -3.03 5.92 -9.77
N VAL A 66 -2.38 5.33 -8.75
CA VAL A 66 -1.66 6.09 -7.73
C VAL A 66 -0.22 6.32 -8.16
N GLU A 67 0.16 7.56 -8.47
CA GLU A 67 1.54 7.88 -8.86
C GLU A 67 2.43 8.18 -7.64
N PRO A 68 3.69 7.71 -7.63
CA PRO A 68 4.64 8.07 -6.57
C PRO A 68 4.90 9.58 -6.56
N LYS A 69 5.19 10.13 -5.38
CA LYS A 69 5.69 11.50 -5.31
C LYS A 69 7.13 11.50 -5.80
N ILE A 70 7.35 11.94 -7.03
CA ILE A 70 8.70 12.08 -7.59
C ILE A 70 9.37 13.25 -6.86
N VAL A 71 10.29 12.92 -5.95
CA VAL A 71 11.20 13.91 -5.39
C VAL A 71 12.44 13.88 -6.27
N ILE A 72 12.48 14.77 -7.27
CA ILE A 72 13.66 14.97 -8.09
C ILE A 72 14.79 15.38 -7.14
N LYS A 73 15.85 14.57 -7.03
CA LYS A 73 17.09 15.02 -6.39
C LYS A 73 17.65 16.12 -7.27
N LYS A 74 17.54 17.36 -6.81
CA LYS A 74 18.28 18.50 -7.35
C LYS A 74 19.70 18.46 -6.81
#